data_AF-A0A0E4BVC4-F1
#
_entry.id   AF-A0A0E4BVC4-F1
#
_cell.length_a   1.000
_cell.length_b   1.000
_cell.length_c   1.000
_cell.angle_alpha   90.00
_cell.angle_beta   90.00
_cell.angle_gamma   90.00
#
_symmetry.space_group_name_H-M   'P 1'
#
loop_
_entity.id
_entity.type
_entity.pdbx_description
1 polymer ?
#
loop_
_entity_poly.entity_id
_entity_poly.type
_entity_poly.pdbx_seq_one_letter_code
_entity_poly.pdbx_strand_id
1 'polypeptide(L)'
;MTDRRVLSATALNIREAELKAALEIRELFANGVITHDREVNADQTNGFNMNTIDNETDCGTTCCIGGWMFRAMERDRTAPCATAAGYVTRHASPRLIPLFFPLQDMGGQWIVDTNGRSYDGPEYIDIAPSQALEAMDNFLATGDPNWPRVLHLEDIEVACA
;
A
#
# COMPACT_ATOMS: atom_id res chain seq x y z
N MET A 1 10.46 -18.04 11.16
CA MET A 1 10.00 -16.66 10.96
C MET A 1 10.64 -15.85 12.07
N THR A 2 11.54 -14.94 11.74
CA THR A 2 12.09 -13.98 12.71
C THR A 2 10.93 -13.15 13.23
N ASP A 3 10.78 -13.03 14.56
CA ASP A 3 9.79 -12.14 15.20
C ASP A 3 10.07 -10.71 14.73
N ARG A 4 9.40 -10.30 13.65
CA ARG A 4 9.46 -8.91 13.17
C ARG A 4 8.61 -8.09 14.13
N ARG A 5 9.24 -7.12 14.78
CA ARG A 5 8.56 -6.19 15.68
C ARG A 5 7.49 -5.44 14.90
N VAL A 6 6.23 -5.60 15.29
CA VAL A 6 5.09 -4.81 14.80
C VAL A 6 4.78 -3.72 15.83
N LEU A 7 4.63 -2.47 15.37
CA LEU A 7 4.20 -1.35 16.18
C LEU A 7 2.69 -1.41 16.44
N SER A 8 2.24 -0.93 17.60
CA SER A 8 0.81 -0.84 17.92
C SER A 8 0.11 0.24 17.07
N ALA A 9 -1.23 0.20 17.01
CA ALA A 9 -2.00 1.17 16.25
C ALA A 9 -1.75 2.60 16.77
N THR A 10 -1.64 2.76 18.09
CA THR A 10 -1.25 4.03 18.73
C THR A 10 0.14 4.49 18.30
N ALA A 11 1.13 3.60 18.26
CA ALA A 11 2.49 3.95 17.86
C ALA A 11 2.58 4.34 16.37
N LEU A 12 1.80 3.69 15.52
CA LEU A 12 1.65 4.02 14.10
C LEU A 12 0.73 5.23 13.86
N ASN A 13 0.00 5.68 14.88
CA ASN A 13 -1.05 6.70 14.81
C ASN A 13 -2.09 6.39 13.70
N ILE A 14 -2.61 5.16 13.75
CA ILE A 14 -3.72 4.64 12.93
C ILE A 14 -4.82 4.06 13.83
N ARG A 15 -5.97 3.70 13.25
CA ARG A 15 -7.05 3.03 14.00
C ARG A 15 -6.74 1.55 14.19
N GLU A 16 -7.24 0.96 15.27
CA GLU A 16 -7.11 -0.49 15.54
C GLU A 16 -7.65 -1.35 14.39
N ALA A 17 -8.77 -0.95 13.79
CA ALA A 17 -9.33 -1.64 12.63
C ALA A 17 -8.39 -1.62 11.41
N GLU A 18 -7.64 -0.53 11.23
CA GLU A 18 -6.68 -0.43 10.12
C GLU A 18 -5.42 -1.24 10.40
N LEU A 19 -4.94 -1.28 11.65
CA LEU A 19 -3.83 -2.17 12.01
C LEU A 19 -4.21 -3.63 11.77
N LYS A 20 -5.41 -4.03 12.23
CA LYS A 20 -5.92 -5.39 12.01
C LYS A 20 -5.99 -5.73 10.52
N ALA A 21 -6.55 -4.83 9.71
CA ALA A 21 -6.65 -5.01 8.26
C ALA A 21 -5.25 -5.07 7.61
N ALA A 22 -4.32 -4.19 7.98
CA ALA A 22 -2.96 -4.20 7.44
C ALA A 22 -2.24 -5.52 7.74
N LEU A 23 -2.37 -6.05 8.97
CA LEU A 23 -1.79 -7.34 9.36
C LEU A 23 -2.38 -8.49 8.56
N GLU A 24 -3.70 -8.51 8.37
CA GLU A 24 -4.35 -9.54 7.57
C GLU A 24 -3.89 -9.51 6.11
N ILE A 25 -3.91 -8.34 5.48
CA ILE A 25 -3.50 -8.19 4.08
C ILE A 25 -2.02 -8.55 3.91
N ARG A 26 -1.18 -8.18 4.88
CA ARG A 26 0.23 -8.59 4.93
C ARG A 26 0.37 -10.11 4.93
N GLU A 27 -0.44 -10.83 5.71
CA GLU A 27 -0.43 -12.30 5.71
C GLU A 27 -0.92 -12.90 4.38
N LEU A 28 -1.90 -12.29 3.72
CA LEU A 28 -2.33 -12.74 2.39
C LEU A 28 -1.23 -12.58 1.34
N PHE A 29 -0.49 -11.47 1.37
CA PHE A 29 0.71 -11.28 0.53
C PHE A 29 1.81 -12.30 0.87
N ALA A 30 2.13 -12.48 2.16
CA ALA A 30 3.19 -13.38 2.62
C ALA A 30 2.92 -14.84 2.27
N ASN A 31 1.64 -15.25 2.26
CA ASN A 31 1.23 -16.60 1.89
C ASN A 31 0.98 -16.79 0.39
N GLY A 32 1.23 -15.76 -0.43
CA GLY A 32 1.04 -15.83 -1.89
C GLY A 32 -0.41 -15.96 -2.33
N VAL A 33 -1.37 -15.57 -1.48
CA VAL A 33 -2.80 -15.58 -1.81
C VAL A 33 -3.13 -14.46 -2.79
N ILE A 34 -2.48 -13.30 -2.65
CA ILE A 34 -2.67 -12.15 -3.55
C ILE A 34 -1.74 -12.30 -4.75
N THR A 35 -2.29 -12.19 -5.96
CA THR A 35 -1.56 -12.33 -7.22
C THR A 35 -1.53 -11.02 -7.99
N HIS A 36 -0.41 -10.73 -8.67
CA HIS A 36 -0.31 -9.52 -9.49
C HIS A 36 -1.31 -9.59 -10.64
N ASP A 37 -2.16 -8.57 -10.76
CA ASP A 37 -3.14 -8.44 -11.83
C ASP A 37 -2.94 -7.13 -12.60
N ARG A 38 -1.95 -7.15 -13.50
CA ARG A 38 -1.62 -5.98 -14.33
C ARG A 38 -2.79 -5.59 -15.24
N GLU A 39 -3.53 -6.58 -15.74
CA GLU A 39 -4.57 -6.36 -16.75
C GLU A 39 -5.95 -6.06 -16.15
N VAL A 40 -6.09 -6.13 -14.82
CA VAL A 40 -7.37 -5.96 -14.11
C VAL A 40 -8.42 -6.94 -14.64
N ASN A 41 -8.07 -8.23 -14.62
CA ASN A 41 -8.94 -9.30 -15.10
C ASN A 41 -10.13 -9.50 -14.15
N ALA A 42 -11.35 -9.34 -14.67
CA ALA A 42 -12.60 -9.49 -13.92
C ALA A 42 -12.78 -10.89 -13.27
N ASP A 43 -12.13 -11.93 -13.83
CA ASP A 43 -12.18 -13.29 -13.28
C ASP A 43 -11.15 -13.52 -12.16
N GLN A 44 -10.21 -12.60 -11.95
CA GLN A 44 -9.15 -12.72 -10.94
C GLN A 44 -9.62 -12.20 -9.58
N THR A 45 -10.16 -13.10 -8.75
CA THR A 45 -10.75 -12.79 -7.42
C THR A 45 -9.80 -12.23 -6.35
N ASN A 46 -8.49 -12.34 -6.58
CA ASN A 46 -7.39 -12.07 -5.64
C ASN A 46 -6.33 -11.16 -6.26
N GLY A 47 -6.74 -10.31 -7.21
CA GLY A 47 -5.83 -9.46 -7.95
C GLY A 47 -5.25 -8.31 -7.13
N PHE A 48 -3.99 -8.01 -7.38
CA PHE A 48 -3.32 -6.84 -6.86
C PHE A 48 -2.81 -5.96 -7.99
N ASN A 49 -3.14 -4.68 -7.90
CA ASN A 49 -2.66 -3.65 -8.78
C ASN A 49 -2.65 -2.34 -8.00
N MET A 50 -1.48 -1.71 -7.82
CA MET A 50 -1.40 -0.46 -7.05
C MET A 50 -2.13 0.70 -7.75
N ASN A 51 -2.38 0.59 -9.06
CA ASN A 51 -3.09 1.62 -9.82
C ASN A 51 -4.62 1.51 -9.69
N THR A 52 -5.15 0.46 -9.04
CA THR A 52 -6.59 0.21 -8.91
C THR A 52 -7.01 0.34 -7.45
N ILE A 53 -7.83 1.34 -7.11
CA ILE A 53 -8.25 1.54 -5.71
C ILE A 53 -9.37 0.56 -5.31
N ASP A 54 -10.35 0.39 -6.20
CA ASP A 54 -11.37 -0.67 -6.33
C ASP A 54 -12.31 -0.08 -7.40
N ASN A 55 -12.33 -0.62 -8.63
CA ASN A 55 -13.27 -0.11 -9.62
C ASN A 55 -14.65 -0.73 -9.31
N GLU A 56 -15.58 0.09 -8.82
CA GLU A 56 -16.97 -0.31 -8.54
C GLU A 56 -17.67 -0.92 -9.77
N THR A 57 -17.14 -0.70 -10.97
CA THR A 57 -17.65 -1.24 -12.24
C THR A 57 -17.04 -2.58 -12.65
N ASP A 58 -15.91 -3.00 -12.06
CA ASP A 58 -15.08 -4.09 -12.58
C ASP A 58 -15.13 -5.32 -11.67
N CYS A 59 -16.30 -5.89 -11.44
CA CYS A 59 -16.50 -7.11 -10.64
C CYS A 59 -15.85 -7.15 -9.23
N GLY A 60 -15.24 -6.04 -8.79
CA GLY A 60 -14.56 -5.85 -7.52
C GLY A 60 -13.63 -7.01 -7.16
N THR A 61 -12.52 -7.23 -7.84
CA THR A 61 -11.59 -8.30 -7.44
C THR A 61 -10.11 -7.94 -7.44
N THR A 62 -9.75 -6.80 -8.03
CA THR A 62 -8.37 -6.31 -8.10
C THR A 62 -8.24 -4.99 -7.38
N CYS A 63 -7.37 -4.94 -6.37
CA CYS A 63 -7.21 -3.77 -5.50
C CYS A 63 -5.75 -3.48 -5.17
N CYS A 64 -5.46 -2.22 -4.87
CA CYS A 64 -4.23 -1.79 -4.21
C CYS A 64 -4.24 -2.20 -2.73
N ILE A 65 -3.17 -1.91 -1.99
CA ILE A 65 -3.10 -2.23 -0.54
C ILE A 65 -4.29 -1.62 0.20
N GLY A 66 -4.62 -0.36 -0.09
CA GLY A 66 -5.72 0.34 0.56
C GLY A 66 -7.10 -0.24 0.25
N GLY A 67 -7.33 -0.71 -0.97
CA GLY A 67 -8.57 -1.40 -1.35
C GLY A 67 -8.73 -2.76 -0.66
N TRP A 68 -7.63 -3.53 -0.58
CA TRP A 68 -7.63 -4.77 0.19
C TRP A 68 -7.88 -4.55 1.69
N MET A 69 -7.27 -3.51 2.28
CA MET A 69 -7.55 -3.13 3.66
C MET A 69 -9.02 -2.70 3.87
N PHE A 70 -9.60 -1.96 2.92
CA PHE A 70 -11.01 -1.61 2.96
C PHE A 70 -11.90 -2.86 2.99
N ARG A 71 -11.66 -3.83 2.10
CA ARG A 71 -12.44 -5.08 2.02
C ARG A 71 -12.38 -5.89 3.31
N ALA A 72 -11.19 -6.00 3.92
CA ALA A 72 -11.03 -6.65 5.21
C ALA A 72 -11.88 -5.96 6.30
N MET A 73 -11.85 -4.63 6.35
CA MET A 73 -12.66 -3.85 7.30
C MET A 73 -14.16 -3.87 6.98
N GLU A 74 -14.54 -3.92 5.71
CA GLU A 74 -15.94 -4.00 5.27
C GLU A 74 -16.55 -5.33 5.74
N ARG A 75 -15.86 -6.45 5.50
CA ARG A 75 -16.23 -7.77 6.00
C ARG A 75 -16.42 -7.77 7.52
N ASP A 76 -15.53 -7.08 8.23
CA ASP A 76 -15.55 -6.98 9.69
C ASP A 76 -16.50 -5.89 10.22
N ARG A 77 -17.19 -5.16 9.34
CA ARG A 77 -18.11 -4.04 9.66
C ARG A 77 -17.44 -2.90 10.43
N THR A 78 -16.17 -2.63 10.15
CA THR A 78 -15.38 -1.54 10.74
C THR A 78 -14.96 -0.48 9.72
N ALA A 79 -15.35 -0.63 8.46
CA ALA A 79 -15.05 0.36 7.42
C ALA A 79 -15.70 1.73 7.76
N PRO A 80 -14.97 2.84 7.62
CA PRO A 80 -15.46 4.17 8.02
C PRO A 80 -16.34 4.86 6.96
N CYS A 81 -16.45 4.27 5.77
CA CYS A 81 -17.20 4.81 4.65
C CYS A 81 -17.72 3.66 3.76
N ALA A 82 -18.54 4.00 2.78
CA ALA A 82 -19.23 3.02 1.94
C ALA A 82 -18.38 2.46 0.80
N THR A 83 -17.27 3.11 0.44
CA THR A 83 -16.49 2.74 -0.75
C THR A 83 -14.99 2.72 -0.46
N ALA A 84 -14.26 1.83 -1.14
CA ALA A 84 -12.81 1.74 -1.06
C ALA A 84 -12.15 3.03 -1.55
N ALA A 85 -12.66 3.63 -2.63
CA ALA A 85 -12.20 4.93 -3.13
C ALA A 85 -12.29 6.02 -2.06
N GLY A 86 -13.42 6.10 -1.34
CA GLY A 86 -13.57 7.02 -0.23
C GLY A 86 -12.60 6.73 0.92
N TYR A 87 -12.37 5.44 1.21
CA TYR A 87 -11.43 5.04 2.25
C TYR A 87 -10.02 5.50 1.94
N VAL A 88 -9.47 5.07 0.80
CA VAL A 88 -8.09 5.33 0.40
C VAL A 88 -7.80 6.83 0.25
N THR A 89 -8.76 7.61 -0.24
CA THR A 89 -8.52 9.03 -0.56
C THR A 89 -8.91 10.01 0.53
N ARG A 90 -9.82 9.66 1.45
CA ARG A 90 -10.42 10.65 2.40
C ARG A 90 -10.55 10.17 3.83
N HIS A 91 -10.76 8.87 4.06
CA HIS A 91 -11.14 8.38 5.39
C HIS A 91 -10.08 7.52 6.07
N ALA A 92 -9.02 7.11 5.37
CA ALA A 92 -7.87 6.45 5.97
C ALA A 92 -7.16 7.36 6.98
N SER A 93 -6.55 6.76 8.00
CA SER A 93 -5.64 7.51 8.87
C SER A 93 -4.52 8.14 8.04
N PRO A 94 -4.17 9.42 8.24
CA PRO A 94 -3.17 10.10 7.40
C PRO A 94 -1.82 9.37 7.32
N ARG A 95 -1.47 8.62 8.35
CA ARG A 95 -0.24 7.81 8.41
C ARG A 95 -0.19 6.65 7.42
N LEU A 96 -1.33 6.23 6.86
CA LEU A 96 -1.39 5.20 5.82
C LEU A 96 -1.21 5.76 4.40
N ILE A 97 -1.30 7.08 4.22
CA ILE A 97 -1.23 7.70 2.88
C ILE A 97 0.07 7.30 2.16
N PRO A 98 1.28 7.37 2.78
CA PRO A 98 2.50 6.94 2.10
C PRO A 98 2.51 5.45 1.73
N LEU A 99 1.78 4.61 2.46
CA LEU A 99 1.66 3.19 2.13
C LEU A 99 0.78 2.98 0.88
N PHE A 100 -0.25 3.79 0.69
CA PHE A 100 -1.19 3.68 -0.43
C PHE A 100 -0.71 4.40 -1.70
N PHE A 101 0.17 5.39 -1.53
CA PHE A 101 0.69 6.22 -2.61
C PHE A 101 2.22 6.19 -2.59
N PRO A 102 2.85 5.19 -3.24
CA PRO A 102 4.28 4.92 -3.13
C PRO A 102 5.24 6.07 -3.36
N LEU A 103 4.84 7.05 -4.16
CA LEU A 103 5.66 8.20 -4.52
C LEU A 103 5.12 9.49 -3.92
N GLN A 104 4.30 9.42 -2.86
CA GLN A 104 3.82 10.58 -2.12
C GLN A 104 4.30 10.58 -0.66
N ASP A 105 4.59 11.76 -0.15
CA ASP A 105 4.88 11.97 1.26
C ASP A 105 3.59 12.02 2.10
N MET A 106 3.76 12.21 3.41
CA MET A 106 2.66 12.36 4.37
C MET A 106 1.71 13.55 4.08
N GLY A 107 2.15 14.53 3.28
CA GLY A 107 1.37 15.67 2.82
C GLY A 107 0.73 15.46 1.45
N GLY A 108 0.85 14.27 0.85
CA GLY A 108 0.37 13.96 -0.49
C GLY A 108 1.19 14.64 -1.60
N GLN A 109 2.36 15.19 -1.27
CA GLN A 109 3.27 15.76 -2.26
C GLN A 109 4.09 14.64 -2.88
N TRP A 110 4.38 14.75 -4.17
CA TRP A 110 5.25 13.79 -4.83
C TRP A 110 6.66 13.84 -4.22
N ILE A 111 7.19 12.68 -3.87
CA ILE A 111 8.58 12.55 -3.42
C ILE A 111 9.48 12.87 -4.62
N VAL A 112 10.46 13.73 -4.37
CA VAL A 112 11.48 14.14 -5.35
C VAL A 112 12.87 13.70 -4.90
N ASP A 113 13.79 13.55 -5.84
CA ASP A 113 15.21 13.33 -5.57
C ASP A 113 15.88 14.59 -4.97
N THR A 114 17.18 14.50 -4.67
CA THR A 114 17.97 15.61 -4.11
C THR A 114 18.10 16.82 -5.04
N ASN A 115 17.81 16.65 -6.33
CA ASN A 115 17.80 17.70 -7.34
C ASN A 115 16.38 18.26 -7.59
N GLY A 116 15.38 17.82 -6.83
CA GLY A 116 13.99 18.25 -6.97
C GLY A 116 13.26 17.63 -8.16
N ARG A 117 13.77 16.53 -8.74
CA ARG A 117 13.11 15.79 -9.82
C ARG A 117 12.22 14.71 -9.25
N SER A 118 11.01 14.58 -9.79
CA SER A 118 10.17 13.41 -9.51
C SER A 118 10.90 12.14 -9.95
N TYR A 119 10.75 11.07 -9.18
CA TYR A 119 11.29 9.76 -9.57
C TYR A 119 10.56 9.25 -10.81
N ASP A 120 11.32 8.85 -11.83
CA ASP A 120 10.85 7.99 -12.93
C ASP A 120 10.78 6.54 -12.42
N GLY A 121 10.03 6.32 -11.33
CA GLY A 121 9.84 5.01 -10.74
C GLY A 121 8.99 4.11 -11.63
N PRO A 122 8.91 2.80 -11.31
CA PRO A 122 8.00 1.91 -12.02
C PRO A 122 6.57 2.47 -11.96
N GLU A 123 5.83 2.32 -13.06
CA GLU A 123 4.41 2.67 -13.04
C GLU A 123 3.72 1.91 -11.90
N TYR A 124 2.68 2.48 -11.28
CA TYR A 124 2.02 1.83 -10.13
C TYR A 124 1.52 0.41 -10.46
N ILE A 125 1.15 0.18 -11.73
CA ILE A 125 0.78 -1.12 -12.28
C ILE A 125 1.90 -2.18 -12.22
N ASP A 126 3.17 -1.76 -12.22
CA ASP A 126 4.33 -2.65 -12.24
C ASP A 126 4.79 -3.08 -10.85
N ILE A 127 4.31 -2.44 -9.79
CA ILE A 127 4.63 -2.81 -8.40
C ILE A 127 4.14 -4.23 -8.14
N ALA A 128 5.07 -5.13 -7.83
CA ALA A 128 4.78 -6.53 -7.59
C ALA A 128 4.25 -6.78 -6.16
N PRO A 129 3.50 -7.87 -5.93
CA PRO A 129 3.05 -8.27 -4.59
C PRO A 129 4.18 -8.37 -3.55
N SER A 130 5.37 -8.82 -3.95
CA SER A 130 6.53 -8.92 -3.05
C SER A 130 7.06 -7.54 -2.61
N GLN A 131 7.02 -6.54 -3.49
CA GLN A 131 7.40 -5.17 -3.17
C GLN A 131 6.38 -4.53 -2.24
N ALA A 132 5.08 -4.73 -2.52
CA ALA A 132 4.01 -4.31 -1.63
C ALA A 132 4.14 -4.93 -0.23
N LEU A 133 4.47 -6.23 -0.14
CA LEU A 133 4.74 -6.91 1.13
C LEU A 133 5.91 -6.28 1.88
N GLU A 134 7.01 -5.96 1.20
CA GLU A 134 8.17 -5.32 1.84
C GLU A 134 7.82 -3.93 2.38
N ALA A 135 7.08 -3.13 1.61
CA ALA A 135 6.60 -1.82 2.04
C ALA A 135 5.64 -1.92 3.25
N MET A 136 4.74 -2.90 3.26
CA MET A 136 3.88 -3.17 4.41
C MET A 136 4.68 -3.58 5.65
N ASP A 137 5.67 -4.46 5.48
CA ASP A 137 6.54 -4.91 6.58
C ASP A 137 7.36 -3.74 7.16
N ASN A 138 7.86 -2.84 6.31
CA ASN A 138 8.55 -1.62 6.75
C ASN A 138 7.58 -0.72 7.54
N PHE A 139 6.40 -0.42 6.98
CA PHE A 139 5.40 0.43 7.62
C PHE A 139 4.98 -0.13 8.99
N LEU A 140 4.68 -1.43 9.08
CA LEU A 140 4.28 -2.07 10.34
C LEU A 140 5.39 -2.03 11.40
N ALA A 141 6.66 -2.03 10.99
CA ALA A 141 7.81 -2.02 11.89
C ALA A 141 8.27 -0.61 12.31
N THR A 142 8.09 0.39 11.45
CA THR A 142 8.71 1.74 11.62
C THR A 142 7.73 2.90 11.49
N GLY A 143 6.56 2.69 10.89
CA GLY A 143 5.65 3.74 10.45
C GLY A 143 5.99 4.37 9.09
N ASP A 144 7.01 3.85 8.40
CA ASP A 144 7.45 4.32 7.07
C ASP A 144 7.59 3.12 6.12
N PRO A 145 6.82 3.07 5.00
CA PRO A 145 6.94 2.00 4.02
C PRO A 145 8.29 1.96 3.28
N ASN A 146 9.01 3.08 3.22
CA ASN A 146 10.27 3.24 2.50
C ASN A 146 10.23 2.74 1.05
N TRP A 147 9.22 3.22 0.31
CA TRP A 147 9.04 2.90 -1.11
C TRP A 147 10.27 3.19 -1.99
N PRO A 148 11.04 4.28 -1.81
CA PRO A 148 12.25 4.52 -2.62
C PRO A 148 13.22 3.33 -2.60
N ARG A 149 13.48 2.78 -1.40
CA ARG A 149 14.33 1.59 -1.27
C ARG A 149 13.69 0.34 -1.87
N VAL A 150 12.40 0.11 -1.58
CA VAL A 150 11.63 -1.06 -2.05
C VAL A 150 11.55 -1.12 -3.59
N LEU A 151 11.50 0.06 -4.22
CA LEU A 151 11.41 0.21 -5.67
C LEU A 151 12.79 0.41 -6.32
N HIS A 152 13.88 0.31 -5.56
CA HIS A 152 15.26 0.49 -6.04
C HIS A 152 15.50 1.84 -6.74
N LEU A 153 14.89 2.91 -6.22
CA LEU A 153 15.02 4.27 -6.75
C LEU A 153 16.28 4.99 -6.24
N GLU A 154 17.01 4.36 -5.32
CA GLU A 154 18.22 4.90 -4.70
C GLU A 154 19.49 4.82 -5.60
N ASP A 155 19.38 4.19 -6.78
CA ASP A 155 20.50 3.99 -7.73
C ASP A 155 20.64 5.08 -8.82
N ILE A 156 19.91 6.20 -8.73
CA ILE A 156 20.22 7.38 -9.58
C ILE A 156 21.39 8.11 -8.92
N GLU A 157 22.60 7.78 -9.39
CA GLU A 157 23.90 8.27 -8.94
C GLU A 157 23.85 9.61 -8.18
N VAL A 158 24.14 9.55 -6.87
CA VAL A 158 24.75 10.67 -6.17
C VAL A 158 26.13 10.86 -6.77
N ALA A 159 26.23 11.66 -7.83
CA ALA A 159 27.50 12.24 -8.22
C ALA A 159 27.97 13.10 -7.04
N CYS A 160 28.90 12.56 -6.25
CA CYS A 160 29.64 13.31 -5.25
C CYS A 160 30.20 14.58 -5.93
N ALA A 161 29.75 15.75 -5.47
CA ALA A 161 30.40 17.04 -5.71
C ALA A 161 30.93 17.57 -4.38
#